data_AF-A0A3S9SYI2-F1
#
_entry.id   AF-A0A3S9SYI2-F1
#
_cell.length_a   1.000
_cell.length_b   1.000
_cell.length_c   1.000
_cell.angle_alpha   90.00
_cell.angle_beta   90.00
_cell.angle_gamma   90.00
#
_symmetry.space_group_name_H-M   'P 1'
#
loop_
_entity.id
_entity.type
_entity.pdbx_description
1 polymer ?
#
loop_
_entity_poly.entity_id
_entity_poly.type
_entity_poly.pdbx_seq_one_letter_code
_entity_poly.pdbx_strand_id
1 'polypeptide(L)' 'MRILLKNSGFAKEIAMGALYYHERFDRGGYLCGLAGVGIPLVARMIAVADTFEALTGYRFYCRPVE' A
#
# COMPACT_ATOMS: atom_id res chain seq x y z
N MET A 1 -6.83 -3.55 9.19
CA MET A 1 -5.39 -3.24 9.28
C MET A 1 -4.91 -2.63 10.60
N ARG A 2 -5.70 -1.87 11.37
CA ARG A 2 -5.28 -1.30 12.69
C ARG A 2 -4.79 -2.33 13.73
N ILE A 3 -5.19 -3.60 13.60
CA ILE A 3 -4.74 -4.70 14.46
C ILE A 3 -3.23 -4.95 14.33
N LEU A 4 -2.63 -4.69 13.16
CA LEU A 4 -1.19 -4.91 12.93
C LEU A 4 -0.30 -3.96 13.73
N LEU A 5 -0.82 -2.79 14.16
CA LEU A 5 -0.09 -1.89 15.05
C LEU A 5 -0.16 -2.31 16.52
N LYS A 6 -1.09 -3.20 16.88
CA LYS A 6 -1.27 -3.64 18.26
C LYS A 6 -0.63 -5.01 18.43
N ASN A 7 0.51 -5.03 19.12
CA ASN A 7 1.08 -6.24 19.74
C ASN A 7 1.40 -7.40 18.78
N SER A 8 1.76 -7.07 17.53
CA SER A 8 1.91 -8.06 16.46
C SER A 8 3.32 -8.66 16.32
N GLY A 9 4.29 -8.20 17.11
CA GLY A 9 5.70 -8.63 17.02
C GLY A 9 6.42 -8.20 15.75
N PHE A 10 5.75 -7.53 14.81
CA PHE A 10 6.35 -7.04 13.57
C PHE A 10 7.14 -5.75 13.78
N ALA A 11 8.17 -5.58 12.95
CA ALA A 11 8.87 -4.31 12.83
C ALA A 11 7.87 -3.19 12.48
N LYS A 12 8.05 -2.02 13.11
CA LYS A 12 7.15 -0.87 12.99
C LYS A 12 6.95 -0.46 11.53
N GLU A 13 8.00 -0.55 10.73
CA GLU A 13 8.04 -0.24 9.31
C GLU A 13 7.10 -1.15 8.51
N ILE A 14 7.07 -2.45 8.83
CA ILE A 14 6.19 -3.42 8.16
C ILE A 14 4.74 -3.10 8.50
N ALA A 15 4.44 -2.83 9.78
CA ALA A 15 3.09 -2.49 10.21
C ALA A 15 2.60 -1.17 9.59
N MET A 16 3.49 -0.19 9.43
CA MET A 16 3.21 1.05 8.69
C MET A 16 2.97 0.80 7.21
N GLY A 17 3.82 -0.02 6.58
CA GLY A 17 3.67 -0.41 5.17
C GLY A 17 2.28 -0.99 4.92
N ALA A 18 1.90 -2.00 5.70
CA ALA A 18 0.61 -2.65 5.58
C ALA A 18 -0.58 -1.72 5.91
N LEU A 19 -0.42 -0.75 6.81
CA LEU A 19 -1.51 0.15 7.17
C LEU A 19 -1.76 1.26 6.14
N TYR A 20 -0.70 1.77 5.52
CA TYR A 20 -0.76 3.02 4.74
C TYR A 20 -0.55 2.85 3.24
N TYR A 21 -0.28 1.66 2.70
CA TYR A 21 0.00 1.51 1.26
C TYR A 21 -1.20 1.81 0.35
N HIS A 22 -2.42 1.86 0.88
CA HIS A 22 -3.61 2.32 0.16
C HIS A 22 -3.77 3.85 0.13
N GLU A 23 -2.92 4.59 0.83
CA GLU A 23 -2.85 6.05 0.72
C GLU A 23 -2.27 6.43 -0.64
N ARG A 24 -2.82 7.46 -1.27
CA ARG A 24 -2.34 7.95 -2.56
C ARG A 24 -1.65 9.28 -2.41
N PHE A 25 -0.60 9.47 -3.21
CA PHE A 25 0.21 10.69 -3.17
C PHE A 25 -0.62 11.96 -3.43
N ASP A 26 -1.69 11.85 -4.23
CA ASP A 26 -2.61 12.89 -4.67
C ASP A 26 -3.82 13.14 -3.74
N ARG A 27 -3.84 12.60 -2.50
CA ARG A 27 -4.99 12.60 -1.56
C ARG A 27 -6.19 11.75 -1.99
N GLY A 28 -6.10 10.95 -3.05
CA GLY A 28 -7.20 10.06 -3.46
C GLY A 28 -7.31 8.74 -2.69
N GLY A 29 -6.41 8.48 -1.72
CA GLY A 29 -6.34 7.23 -0.97
C GLY A 29 -7.30 7.16 0.21
N TYR A 30 -7.25 6.06 0.97
CA TYR A 30 -8.18 5.83 2.09
C TYR A 30 -7.50 5.26 3.33
N LEU A 31 -8.20 5.41 4.48
CA LEU A 31 -7.91 5.02 5.88
C LEU A 31 -7.50 6.18 6.79
N CYS A 32 -6.49 6.95 6.43
CA CYS A 32 -5.85 7.94 7.29
C CYS A 32 -5.70 9.33 6.63
N GLY A 33 -5.93 9.44 5.31
CA GLY A 33 -5.95 10.73 4.61
C GLY A 33 -4.58 11.37 4.50
N LEU A 34 -3.54 10.54 4.42
CA LEU A 34 -2.16 10.99 4.24
C LEU A 34 -1.90 11.31 2.77
N ALA A 35 -0.96 12.21 2.50
CA ALA A 35 -0.61 12.57 1.14
C ALA A 35 0.84 12.98 1.00
N GLY A 36 1.33 12.92 -0.25
CA GLY A 36 2.70 13.30 -0.59
C GLY A 36 3.74 12.59 0.26
N VAL A 37 4.62 13.39 0.88
CA VAL A 37 5.68 12.93 1.77
C VAL A 37 5.19 12.58 3.18
N GLY A 38 3.92 12.83 3.49
CA GLY A 38 3.28 12.39 4.75
C GLY A 38 3.00 10.88 4.77
N ILE A 39 3.03 10.21 3.62
CA ILE A 39 2.90 8.75 3.51
C ILE A 39 4.27 8.12 3.80
N PRO A 40 4.38 7.14 4.72
CA PRO A 40 5.64 6.46 5.00
C PRO A 40 6.31 5.91 3.74
N LEU A 41 7.64 6.00 3.66
CA LEU A 41 8.40 5.58 2.48
C LEU A 41 8.10 4.12 2.08
N VAL A 42 8.10 3.22 3.06
CA VAL A 42 7.78 1.79 2.87
C VAL A 42 6.38 1.57 2.32
N ALA A 43 5.39 2.35 2.74
CA ALA A 43 4.02 2.27 2.23
C ALA A 43 3.95 2.73 0.77
N ARG A 44 4.69 3.79 0.39
CA ARG A 44 4.78 4.22 -1.02
C ARG A 44 5.45 3.17 -1.91
N MET A 45 6.49 2.51 -1.42
CA MET A 45 7.16 1.42 -2.15
C MET A 45 6.21 0.24 -2.38
N ILE A 46 5.48 -0.20 -1.34
CA ILE A 46 4.49 -1.28 -1.44
C ILE A 46 3.36 -0.90 -2.40
N ALA A 47 2.87 0.34 -2.35
CA ALA A 47 1.81 0.82 -3.23
C ALA A 47 2.20 0.68 -4.71
N VAL A 48 3.44 1.05 -5.07
CA VAL A 48 3.97 0.90 -6.44
C VAL A 48 4.04 -0.58 -6.83
N ALA A 49 4.59 -1.42 -5.96
CA ALA A 49 4.69 -2.86 -6.21
C ALA A 49 3.32 -3.52 -6.40
N ASP A 50 2.34 -3.19 -5.55
CA ASP A 50 0.96 -3.69 -5.62
C ASP A 50 0.27 -3.26 -6.93
N THR A 51 0.42 -2.00 -7.36
CA THR A 51 -0.10 -1.58 -8.66
C THR A 51 0.57 -2.26 -9.84
N PHE A 52 1.89 -2.48 -9.77
CA PHE A 52 2.60 -3.17 -10.84
C PHE A 52 2.13 -4.63 -10.96
N GLU A 53 2.00 -5.34 -9.85
CA GLU A 53 1.44 -6.69 -9.82
C GLU A 53 -0.02 -6.71 -10.30
N ALA A 54 -0.83 -5.71 -9.94
CA ALA A 54 -2.21 -5.62 -10.40
C ALA A 54 -2.34 -5.40 -11.92
N LEU A 55 -1.40 -4.70 -12.54
CA LEU A 55 -1.38 -4.41 -13.98
C LEU A 55 -0.78 -5.54 -14.82
N THR A 56 0.24 -6.22 -14.29
CA THR A 56 1.00 -7.25 -15.01
C THR A 56 0.57 -8.67 -14.66
N GLY A 57 -0.09 -8.84 -13.52
CA GLY A 57 -0.54 -10.13 -13.02
C GLY A 57 -1.68 -10.70 -13.85
N TYR A 58 -1.65 -12.02 -14.04
CA TYR A 58 -2.72 -12.74 -14.71
C TYR A 58 -3.95 -12.79 -13.79
N ARG A 59 -4.89 -11.86 -13.97
CA ARG A 59 -6.20 -11.89 -13.30
C ARG A 59 -7.19 -12.54 -14.25
N PHE A 60 -8.00 -13.49 -13.77
CA PHE A 60 -8.95 -14.26 -14.57
C PHE A 60 -9.93 -13.42 -15.43
N TYR A 61 -10.06 -12.12 -15.15
CA TYR A 61 -10.93 -11.17 -15.85
C TYR A 61 -10.19 -10.00 -16.53
N CYS A 62 -8.86 -9.96 -16.48
CA CYS A 62 -8.03 -8.95 -17.15
C CYS A 62 -6.83 -9.63 -17.79
N ARG A 63 -6.78 -9.63 -19.13
CA ARG A 63 -5.54 -9.98 -19.84
C ARG A 63 -4.50 -8.90 -19.57
N PRO A 64 -3.24 -9.26 -19.27
CA PRO A 64 -2.15 -8.29 -19.13
C PRO A 64 -2.03 -7.45 -20.41
N VAL A 65 -1.76 -6.16 -20.25
CA VAL A 65 -1.40 -5.28 -21.38
C VAL A 65 0.07 -5.54 -21.74
N GLU A 66 0.30 -5.95 -22.98
CA GLU A 66 1.63 -6.16 -23.58
C GLU A 66 2.37 -4.85 -23.86
#